data_AF-A0A813VG46-F1
#
_entry.id   AF-A0A813VG46-F1
#
_cell.length_a   1.000
_cell.length_b   1.000
_cell.length_c   1.000
_cell.angle_alpha   90.00
_cell.angle_beta   90.00
_cell.angle_gamma   90.00
#
_symmetry.space_group_name_H-M   'P 1'
#
loop_
_entity.id
_entity.type
_entity.pdbx_description
1 polymer ?
#
loop_
_entity_poly.entity_id
_entity_poly.type
_entity_poly.pdbx_seq_one_letter_code
_entity_poly.pdbx_strand_id
1 'polypeptide(L)'
;MIVTIPVTRQSSSATGLGRIDCYPDAEAKYSNFSKEACLVRHCLFDDTVNLSGIPCYFQPNYGYLLQGNEEQIENGKRLRLKRNQAVTSPFPEPIENVILDVQYYTDDIIRFKLYDADHQRYEVPIPLKASTGQTTSAQYEFIYSSNSSNDNILSFAIKRRVNQTTLFDTSIGGLVLNNQFLQIVSRLQSPHVYGFGENNHLTLKHNVSTRQIWGIFGRDQATTWHMNANHYGTHPFYLVMEQIPNSNETPSGQMHGVLLLNSNAMDYSFAPDPSVTIRTIGGILDFFIFLDPAPEQVIQQYTWLIGRPVMPPYWSLGFHLCRWGYGNLTHMKTVNQRNRDAGVPIDVQYADIDYMDANKIFTIDPINYRDSNGNAEGDLFYDDGETIDTIETNTYFYAIYKWSSQCRQLKIEIIKNNYAQMSNLILNSLTFYGLREVSSNIIVNSKQIPVIQKSQTQIMEVIGLGLSMSTNYTLIWLQQNETWSSNDQNNAACNWKSTYTTSPTSISLRSESPYTIYSKNTFFYSFILFFYNLLY
;
A
#
# COMPACT_ATOMS: atom_id res chain seq x y z
N MET A 1 -32.47 41.55 -36.02
CA MET A 1 -31.65 40.45 -35.46
C MET A 1 -32.34 39.14 -35.76
N ILE A 2 -31.61 38.12 -36.21
CA ILE A 2 -32.11 36.75 -36.29
C ILE A 2 -31.51 36.01 -35.10
N VAL A 3 -32.36 35.46 -34.22
CA VAL A 3 -31.91 34.69 -33.06
C VAL A 3 -32.03 33.21 -33.41
N THR A 4 -30.93 32.61 -33.86
CA THR A 4 -30.83 31.16 -34.09
C THR A 4 -30.72 30.43 -32.77
N ILE A 5 -31.84 29.87 -32.29
CA ILE A 5 -31.85 28.93 -31.16
C ILE A 5 -31.47 27.54 -31.70
N PRO A 6 -30.37 26.92 -31.26
CA PRO A 6 -30.00 25.58 -31.69
C PRO A 6 -30.92 24.54 -31.05
N VAL A 7 -31.72 23.86 -31.86
CA VAL A 7 -32.58 22.75 -31.40
C VAL A 7 -31.80 21.44 -31.52
N THR A 8 -31.21 21.00 -30.40
CA THR A 8 -30.59 19.67 -30.31
C THR A 8 -31.65 18.56 -30.29
N ARG A 9 -31.35 17.46 -30.97
CA ARG A 9 -32.28 16.35 -31.17
C ARG A 9 -32.30 15.45 -29.92
N GLN A 10 -33.33 15.59 -29.07
CA GLN A 10 -33.51 14.70 -27.91
C GLN A 10 -33.59 13.23 -28.34
N SER A 11 -32.67 12.41 -27.84
CA SER A 11 -32.79 10.95 -27.83
C SER A 11 -33.73 10.54 -26.69
N SER A 12 -35.02 10.40 -27.02
CA SER A 12 -36.07 10.07 -26.05
C SER A 12 -35.95 8.63 -25.53
N SER A 13 -35.13 8.43 -24.50
CA SER A 13 -35.19 7.27 -23.61
C SER A 13 -35.50 7.74 -22.19
N ALA A 14 -36.55 7.20 -21.58
CA ALA A 14 -36.99 7.56 -20.22
C ALA A 14 -36.08 6.96 -19.11
N THR A 15 -34.89 6.49 -19.47
CA THR A 15 -33.96 5.73 -18.63
C THR A 15 -32.62 6.44 -18.39
N GLY A 16 -32.34 7.53 -19.12
CA GLY A 16 -31.09 8.30 -18.96
C GLY A 16 -29.80 7.57 -19.35
N LEU A 17 -29.89 6.45 -20.08
CA LEU A 17 -28.73 5.65 -20.48
C LEU A 17 -27.75 6.45 -21.36
N GLY A 18 -26.46 6.19 -21.19
CA GLY A 18 -25.38 6.90 -21.88
C GLY A 18 -25.12 8.34 -21.40
N ARG A 19 -25.80 8.81 -20.35
CA ARG A 19 -25.51 10.11 -19.73
C ARG A 19 -24.32 10.02 -18.77
N ILE A 20 -23.64 11.14 -18.59
CA ILE A 20 -22.53 11.31 -17.65
C ILE A 20 -22.84 12.53 -16.78
N ASP A 21 -22.70 12.38 -15.46
CA ASP A 21 -23.16 13.36 -14.48
C ASP A 21 -22.28 14.61 -14.43
N CYS A 22 -22.91 15.77 -14.61
CA CYS A 22 -22.29 17.09 -14.65
C CYS A 22 -22.44 17.84 -13.30
N TYR A 23 -23.12 17.24 -12.31
CA TYR A 23 -23.34 17.78 -10.97
C TYR A 23 -23.04 16.75 -9.84
N PRO A 24 -21.86 16.10 -9.82
CA PRO A 24 -21.58 14.98 -8.91
C PRO A 24 -21.56 15.34 -7.42
N ASP A 25 -21.23 16.58 -7.05
CA ASP A 25 -21.18 17.04 -5.65
C ASP A 25 -22.56 17.21 -4.99
N ALA A 26 -23.63 17.32 -5.79
CA ALA A 26 -25.00 17.33 -5.27
C ALA A 26 -25.48 15.93 -4.84
N GLU A 27 -25.04 14.87 -5.53
CA GLU A 27 -25.31 13.48 -5.11
C GLU A 27 -24.63 13.17 -3.76
N ALA A 28 -23.44 13.75 -3.54
CA ALA A 28 -22.73 13.74 -2.27
C ALA A 28 -23.32 14.70 -1.20
N LYS A 29 -24.44 15.37 -1.47
CA LYS A 29 -25.18 16.30 -0.57
C LYS A 29 -24.40 17.53 -0.09
N TYR A 30 -23.29 17.90 -0.74
CA TYR A 30 -22.60 19.17 -0.45
C TYR A 30 -23.35 20.39 -0.99
N SER A 31 -24.26 20.17 -1.94
CA SER A 31 -25.10 21.19 -2.56
C SER A 31 -26.53 20.63 -2.77
N ASN A 32 -27.53 21.51 -2.68
CA ASN A 32 -28.91 21.11 -3.00
C ASN A 32 -29.04 20.95 -4.52
N PHE A 33 -29.39 19.75 -4.97
CA PHE A 33 -29.65 19.48 -6.38
C PHE A 33 -30.82 20.33 -6.89
N SER A 34 -30.60 21.12 -7.94
CA SER A 34 -31.63 21.89 -8.62
C SER A 34 -31.33 22.06 -10.10
N LYS A 35 -32.38 22.34 -10.87
CA LYS A 35 -32.30 22.63 -12.31
C LYS A 35 -31.48 23.90 -12.56
N GLU A 36 -31.68 24.90 -11.73
CA GLU A 36 -31.02 26.20 -11.82
C GLU A 36 -29.51 26.06 -11.63
N ALA A 37 -29.07 25.31 -10.60
CA ALA A 37 -27.66 25.06 -10.36
C ALA A 37 -27.01 24.18 -11.44
N CYS A 38 -27.76 23.24 -12.04
CA CYS A 38 -27.30 22.48 -13.22
C CYS A 38 -27.07 23.40 -14.44
N LEU A 39 -28.03 24.27 -14.74
CA LEU A 39 -27.94 25.18 -15.90
C LEU A 39 -26.89 26.28 -15.71
N VAL A 40 -26.65 26.73 -14.47
CA VAL A 40 -25.55 27.65 -14.11
C VAL A 40 -24.17 27.04 -14.38
N ARG A 41 -24.03 25.70 -14.32
CA ARG A 41 -22.82 24.97 -14.73
C ARG A 41 -22.70 24.75 -16.24
N HIS A 42 -23.63 25.30 -17.03
CA HIS A 42 -23.74 25.05 -18.48
C HIS A 42 -23.95 23.57 -18.86
N CYS A 43 -24.39 22.74 -17.92
CA CYS A 43 -24.83 21.37 -18.16
C CYS A 43 -26.22 21.35 -18.83
N LEU A 44 -26.64 20.19 -19.33
CA LEU A 44 -28.02 19.95 -19.78
C LEU A 44 -28.85 19.38 -18.63
N PHE A 45 -30.14 19.73 -18.59
CA PHE A 45 -31.09 19.22 -17.60
C PHE A 45 -32.31 18.56 -18.25
N ASP A 46 -32.77 17.45 -17.69
CA ASP A 46 -33.97 16.73 -18.10
C ASP A 46 -34.92 16.53 -16.92
N ASP A 47 -36.06 17.23 -16.96
CA ASP A 47 -37.11 17.18 -15.92
C ASP A 47 -37.84 15.82 -15.84
N THR A 48 -37.67 14.93 -16.81
CA THR A 48 -38.41 13.66 -16.89
C THR A 48 -37.73 12.49 -16.18
N VAL A 49 -36.51 12.68 -15.69
CA VAL A 49 -35.64 11.61 -15.15
C VAL A 49 -35.23 11.89 -13.70
N ASN A 50 -35.12 10.84 -12.88
CA ASN A 50 -34.72 10.94 -11.48
C ASN A 50 -33.19 10.99 -11.29
N LEU A 51 -32.71 11.28 -10.08
CA LEU A 51 -31.27 11.38 -9.76
C LEU A 51 -30.45 10.17 -10.26
N SER A 52 -30.99 8.95 -10.10
CA SER A 52 -30.33 7.71 -10.53
C SER A 52 -30.17 7.57 -12.05
N GLY A 53 -31.03 8.22 -12.84
CA GLY A 53 -30.94 8.32 -14.30
C GLY A 53 -30.22 9.57 -14.80
N ILE A 54 -29.54 10.32 -13.93
CA ILE A 54 -28.72 11.48 -14.25
C ILE A 54 -29.54 12.60 -14.96
N PRO A 55 -30.29 13.43 -14.20
CA PRO A 55 -31.07 14.52 -14.75
C PRO A 55 -30.17 15.69 -15.21
N CYS A 56 -29.03 15.90 -14.55
CA CYS A 56 -28.03 16.90 -14.92
C CYS A 56 -26.82 16.24 -15.57
N TYR A 57 -26.58 16.49 -16.86
CA TYR A 57 -25.57 15.77 -17.63
C TYR A 57 -24.75 16.69 -18.56
N PHE A 58 -23.57 16.22 -18.97
CA PHE A 58 -22.68 17.01 -19.84
C PHE A 58 -23.33 17.27 -21.21
N GLN A 59 -22.97 18.40 -21.83
CA GLN A 59 -23.25 18.59 -23.26
C GLN A 59 -22.47 17.54 -24.07
N PRO A 60 -23.05 16.92 -25.13
CA PRO A 60 -22.38 15.86 -25.90
C PRO A 60 -21.02 16.26 -26.48
N ASN A 61 -20.85 17.54 -26.84
CA ASN A 61 -19.61 18.08 -27.40
C ASN A 61 -18.63 18.60 -26.32
N TYR A 62 -18.79 18.25 -25.03
CA TYR A 62 -17.80 18.58 -24.01
C TYR A 62 -16.64 17.59 -24.01
N GLY A 63 -15.42 18.12 -23.96
CA GLY A 63 -14.19 17.33 -23.97
C GLY A 63 -13.09 18.02 -24.79
N TYR A 64 -12.32 17.24 -25.54
CA TYR A 64 -11.12 17.66 -26.25
C TYR A 64 -11.18 17.30 -27.74
N LEU A 65 -10.57 18.14 -28.58
CA LEU A 65 -10.39 17.97 -30.01
C LEU A 65 -8.93 17.63 -30.31
N LEU A 66 -8.67 16.79 -31.32
CA LEU A 66 -7.32 16.53 -31.80
C LEU A 66 -6.73 17.77 -32.47
N GLN A 67 -5.47 18.11 -32.16
CA GLN A 67 -4.68 19.11 -32.86
C GLN A 67 -3.56 18.47 -33.68
N GLY A 68 -3.53 18.79 -34.98
CA GLY A 68 -2.50 18.30 -35.89
C GLY A 68 -2.63 16.80 -36.17
N ASN A 69 -1.47 16.16 -36.37
CA ASN A 69 -1.35 14.74 -36.67
C ASN A 69 -0.79 13.98 -35.46
N GLU A 70 -0.89 12.65 -35.51
CA GLU A 70 -0.23 11.75 -34.56
C GLU A 70 1.31 11.88 -34.62
N GLU A 71 1.93 12.17 -33.48
CA GLU A 71 3.38 12.16 -33.30
C GLU A 71 3.82 10.74 -32.90
N GLN A 72 4.86 10.18 -33.51
CA GLN A 72 5.51 8.96 -32.99
C GLN A 72 6.48 9.34 -31.87
N ILE A 73 6.51 8.55 -30.80
CA ILE A 73 7.45 8.68 -29.69
C ILE A 73 8.14 7.33 -29.43
N GLU A 74 9.16 7.31 -28.57
CA GLU A 74 9.85 6.06 -28.22
C GLU A 74 8.88 5.03 -27.64
N ASN A 75 8.78 3.87 -28.30
CA ASN A 75 7.84 2.80 -27.99
C ASN A 75 6.38 3.29 -27.82
N GLY A 76 5.92 4.27 -28.63
CA GLY A 76 4.59 4.81 -28.45
C GLY A 76 4.13 5.87 -29.46
N LYS A 77 2.99 6.49 -29.13
CA LYS A 77 2.33 7.55 -29.89
C LYS A 77 1.97 8.72 -28.98
N ARG A 78 1.91 9.93 -29.55
CA ARG A 78 1.50 11.16 -28.89
C ARG A 78 0.41 11.85 -29.70
N LEU A 79 -0.69 12.20 -29.04
CA LEU A 79 -1.77 13.03 -29.59
C LEU A 79 -1.80 14.36 -28.81
N ARG A 80 -1.75 15.49 -29.53
CA ARG A 80 -1.97 16.81 -28.94
C ARG A 80 -3.45 17.13 -28.95
N LEU A 81 -3.99 17.51 -27.81
CA LEU A 81 -5.41 17.72 -27.59
C LEU A 81 -5.66 19.16 -27.14
N LYS A 82 -6.70 19.80 -27.66
CA LYS A 82 -7.15 21.11 -27.20
C LYS A 82 -8.60 21.04 -26.76
N ARG A 83 -8.94 21.64 -25.61
CA ARG A 83 -10.30 21.63 -25.07
C ARG A 83 -11.28 22.24 -26.08
N ASN A 84 -12.48 21.68 -26.19
CA ASN A 84 -13.51 22.25 -27.07
C ASN A 84 -14.07 23.55 -26.46
N GLN A 85 -13.53 24.68 -26.92
CA GLN A 85 -13.93 26.02 -26.47
C GLN A 85 -15.34 26.43 -26.91
N ALA A 86 -16.01 25.67 -27.79
CA ALA A 86 -17.42 25.89 -28.13
C ALA A 86 -18.39 25.54 -26.99
N VAL A 87 -17.91 24.82 -25.96
CA VAL A 87 -18.67 24.50 -24.73
C VAL A 87 -17.92 25.06 -23.52
N THR A 88 -18.62 25.75 -22.62
CA THR A 88 -18.06 26.25 -21.35
C THR A 88 -17.71 25.08 -20.42
N SER A 89 -16.66 25.21 -19.61
CA SER A 89 -16.36 24.21 -18.58
C SER A 89 -17.35 24.30 -17.42
N PRO A 90 -17.95 23.17 -16.96
CA PRO A 90 -18.78 23.12 -15.74
C PRO A 90 -18.00 23.33 -14.44
N PHE A 91 -16.66 23.31 -14.50
CA PHE A 91 -15.74 23.37 -13.37
C PHE A 91 -14.71 24.51 -13.57
N PRO A 92 -14.15 25.09 -12.49
CA PRO A 92 -13.14 26.14 -12.60
C PRO A 92 -11.81 25.61 -13.16
N GLU A 93 -10.95 26.50 -13.66
CA GLU A 93 -9.58 26.21 -14.11
C GLU A 93 -9.46 25.00 -15.08
N PRO A 94 -10.13 25.03 -16.25
CA PRO A 94 -9.96 24.00 -17.28
C PRO A 94 -8.54 24.01 -17.86
N ILE A 95 -8.00 22.82 -18.12
CA ILE A 95 -6.70 22.64 -18.78
C ILE A 95 -6.94 22.74 -20.29
N GLU A 96 -6.52 23.83 -20.93
CA GLU A 96 -6.88 24.12 -22.32
C GLU A 96 -6.09 23.28 -23.34
N ASN A 97 -4.81 22.98 -23.07
CA ASN A 97 -3.97 22.14 -23.91
C ASN A 97 -3.52 20.89 -23.13
N VAL A 98 -3.76 19.71 -23.69
CA VAL A 98 -3.50 18.40 -23.07
C VAL A 98 -2.67 17.53 -24.02
N ILE A 99 -1.71 16.79 -23.47
CA ILE A 99 -1.03 15.70 -24.18
C ILE A 99 -1.68 14.37 -23.78
N LEU A 100 -2.00 13.54 -24.77
CA LEU A 100 -2.26 12.11 -24.62
C LEU A 100 -1.04 11.34 -25.15
N ASP A 101 -0.21 10.86 -24.24
CA ASP A 101 0.86 9.91 -24.56
C ASP A 101 0.34 8.49 -24.41
N VAL A 102 0.67 7.61 -25.36
CA VAL A 102 0.34 6.19 -25.36
C VAL A 102 1.64 5.42 -25.52
N GLN A 103 2.05 4.71 -24.47
CA GLN A 103 3.31 3.96 -24.41
C GLN A 103 3.01 2.45 -24.43
N TYR A 104 3.57 1.78 -25.42
CA TYR A 104 3.52 0.33 -25.58
C TYR A 104 4.54 -0.30 -24.62
N TYR A 105 4.13 -0.49 -23.36
CA TYR A 105 5.02 -0.70 -22.23
C TYR A 105 5.69 -2.08 -22.27
N THR A 106 4.92 -3.15 -22.50
CA THR A 106 5.42 -4.48 -22.89
C THR A 106 4.49 -5.06 -23.97
N ASP A 107 4.68 -6.30 -24.41
CA ASP A 107 3.74 -6.97 -25.32
C ASP A 107 2.33 -7.13 -24.70
N ASP A 108 2.21 -7.14 -23.37
CA ASP A 108 0.96 -7.38 -22.63
C ASP A 108 0.50 -6.20 -21.76
N ILE A 109 1.33 -5.15 -21.63
CA ILE A 109 1.02 -3.94 -20.86
C ILE A 109 1.03 -2.72 -21.78
N ILE A 110 -0.07 -1.97 -21.80
CA ILE A 110 -0.16 -0.65 -22.45
C ILE A 110 -0.40 0.43 -21.39
N ARG A 111 0.34 1.53 -21.50
CA ARG A 111 0.15 2.72 -20.67
C ARG A 111 -0.42 3.84 -21.52
N PHE A 112 -1.33 4.63 -20.97
CA PHE A 112 -1.70 5.93 -21.55
C PHE A 112 -1.76 7.01 -20.47
N LYS A 113 -1.34 8.22 -20.80
CA LYS A 113 -1.19 9.34 -19.87
C LYS A 113 -1.77 10.61 -20.46
N LEU A 114 -2.75 11.19 -19.76
CA LEU A 114 -3.36 12.49 -20.08
C LEU A 114 -2.86 13.54 -19.07
N TYR A 115 -2.19 14.56 -19.57
CA TYR A 115 -1.55 15.59 -18.74
C TYR A 115 -1.54 16.97 -19.43
N ASP A 116 -1.36 18.02 -18.63
CA ASP A 116 -1.26 19.42 -19.07
C ASP A 116 -0.01 19.60 -19.97
N ALA A 117 -0.20 20.23 -21.14
CA ALA A 117 0.87 20.45 -22.11
C ALA A 117 1.76 21.65 -21.77
N ASP A 118 1.25 22.60 -20.98
CA ASP A 118 1.85 23.89 -20.71
C ASP A 118 2.48 23.96 -19.29
N HIS A 119 1.99 23.14 -18.35
CA HIS A 119 2.44 23.12 -16.95
C HIS A 119 2.78 21.72 -16.44
N GLN A 120 3.90 21.59 -15.71
CA GLN A 120 4.18 20.37 -14.97
C GLN A 120 3.18 20.21 -13.80
N ARG A 121 2.58 19.02 -13.69
CA ARG A 121 1.63 18.66 -12.63
C ARG A 121 2.20 17.55 -11.74
N TYR A 122 1.57 17.31 -10.59
CA TYR A 122 1.96 16.23 -9.70
C TYR A 122 1.78 14.86 -10.37
N GLU A 123 2.81 14.02 -10.28
CA GLU A 123 2.82 12.62 -10.68
C GLU A 123 3.27 11.78 -9.47
N VAL A 124 2.79 10.54 -9.33
CA VAL A 124 3.07 9.71 -8.16
C VAL A 124 4.55 9.28 -8.17
N PRO A 125 5.38 9.69 -7.19
CA PRO A 125 6.84 9.54 -7.26
C PRO A 125 7.31 8.16 -6.77
N ILE A 126 6.70 7.08 -7.27
CA ILE A 126 7.11 5.70 -6.96
C ILE A 126 8.00 5.11 -8.06
N PRO A 127 9.01 4.29 -7.71
CA PRO A 127 9.87 3.62 -8.69
C PRO A 127 9.12 2.46 -9.35
N LEU A 128 8.47 2.73 -10.48
CA LEU A 128 7.90 1.68 -11.33
C LEU A 128 9.01 0.84 -11.97
N LYS A 129 8.73 -0.45 -12.17
CA LYS A 129 9.65 -1.33 -12.88
C LYS A 129 9.68 -1.03 -14.38
N ALA A 130 10.75 -0.36 -14.82
CA ALA A 130 10.98 -0.03 -16.22
C ALA A 130 10.91 -1.26 -17.14
N SER A 131 10.32 -1.07 -18.32
CA SER A 131 10.36 -2.05 -19.40
C SER A 131 11.78 -2.21 -19.97
N THR A 132 12.11 -3.44 -20.37
CA THR A 132 13.43 -3.83 -20.87
C THR A 132 13.34 -4.34 -22.29
N GLY A 133 13.24 -3.42 -23.26
CA GLY A 133 13.22 -3.73 -24.69
C GLY A 133 12.30 -2.79 -25.48
N GLN A 134 12.19 -3.06 -26.78
CA GLN A 134 11.08 -2.56 -27.59
C GLN A 134 9.97 -3.63 -27.60
N THR A 135 8.72 -3.19 -27.52
CA THR A 135 7.54 -4.04 -27.69
C THR A 135 7.48 -4.53 -29.14
N THR A 136 7.44 -5.86 -29.36
CA THR A 136 7.58 -6.46 -30.70
C THR A 136 6.33 -7.22 -31.18
N SER A 137 5.48 -7.63 -30.25
CA SER A 137 4.33 -8.51 -30.46
C SER A 137 3.16 -8.09 -29.55
N ALA A 138 2.87 -6.79 -29.51
CA ALA A 138 1.79 -6.20 -28.71
C ALA A 138 0.45 -6.93 -28.89
N GLN A 139 -0.04 -7.58 -27.83
CA GLN A 139 -1.32 -8.30 -27.79
C GLN A 139 -2.53 -7.35 -27.82
N TYR A 140 -2.28 -6.05 -27.70
CA TYR A 140 -3.26 -4.98 -27.72
C TYR A 140 -3.09 -4.04 -28.93
N GLU A 141 -4.11 -3.23 -29.18
CA GLU A 141 -4.04 -2.07 -30.06
C GLU A 141 -4.77 -0.86 -29.47
N PHE A 142 -4.25 0.32 -29.79
CA PHE A 142 -4.85 1.61 -29.47
C PHE A 142 -5.46 2.20 -30.74
N ILE A 143 -6.75 2.52 -30.69
CA ILE A 143 -7.49 3.17 -31.77
C ILE A 143 -8.17 4.44 -31.24
N TYR A 144 -8.32 5.45 -32.09
CA TYR A 144 -9.01 6.70 -31.75
C TYR A 144 -9.87 7.19 -32.91
N SER A 145 -10.85 8.02 -32.58
CA SER A 145 -11.75 8.67 -33.52
C SER A 145 -11.67 10.19 -33.36
N SER A 146 -11.46 10.88 -34.48
CA SER A 146 -11.33 12.35 -34.56
C SER A 146 -11.68 12.83 -35.97
N ASN A 147 -12.90 12.54 -36.45
CA ASN A 147 -13.33 12.93 -37.79
C ASN A 147 -13.36 14.47 -37.94
N SER A 148 -12.76 14.98 -39.00
CA SER A 148 -12.41 16.41 -39.19
C SER A 148 -13.58 17.36 -39.50
N SER A 149 -14.82 16.96 -39.18
CA SER A 149 -16.05 17.74 -39.39
C SER A 149 -16.69 18.15 -38.06
N ASN A 150 -16.39 19.38 -37.61
CA ASN A 150 -17.03 20.26 -36.61
C ASN A 150 -17.49 19.76 -35.22
N ASP A 151 -17.84 18.49 -35.00
CA ASP A 151 -18.48 18.00 -33.77
C ASP A 151 -17.69 16.91 -33.02
N ASN A 152 -16.66 16.32 -33.64
CA ASN A 152 -16.02 15.10 -33.11
C ASN A 152 -15.01 15.39 -32.01
N ILE A 153 -15.48 15.31 -30.75
CA ILE A 153 -14.65 15.12 -29.57
C ILE A 153 -13.83 13.83 -29.70
N LEU A 154 -12.56 13.88 -29.30
CA LEU A 154 -11.68 12.71 -29.27
C LEU A 154 -12.28 11.64 -28.37
N SER A 155 -12.45 10.45 -28.93
CA SER A 155 -12.60 9.21 -28.18
C SER A 155 -11.52 8.23 -28.59
N PHE A 156 -11.12 7.36 -27.68
CA PHE A 156 -10.18 6.28 -27.92
C PHE A 156 -10.62 4.99 -27.26
N ALA A 157 -10.16 3.88 -27.81
CA ALA A 157 -10.37 2.55 -27.26
C ALA A 157 -9.08 1.75 -27.31
N ILE A 158 -8.91 0.86 -26.33
CA ILE A 158 -7.84 -0.13 -26.29
C ILE A 158 -8.49 -1.50 -26.44
N LYS A 159 -8.01 -2.29 -27.39
CA LYS A 159 -8.56 -3.62 -27.73
C LYS A 159 -7.51 -4.71 -27.64
N ARG A 160 -7.93 -5.93 -27.31
CA ARG A 160 -7.14 -7.15 -27.44
C ARG A 160 -7.17 -7.60 -28.92
N ARG A 161 -6.01 -7.75 -29.56
CA ARG A 161 -5.90 -8.01 -31.01
C ARG A 161 -6.60 -9.28 -31.45
N VAL A 162 -6.36 -10.39 -30.74
CA VAL A 162 -6.72 -11.75 -31.17
C VAL A 162 -8.22 -11.99 -31.31
N ASN A 163 -9.05 -11.29 -30.54
CA ASN A 163 -10.51 -11.45 -30.50
C ASN A 163 -11.30 -10.14 -30.63
N GLN A 164 -10.62 -9.00 -30.81
CA GLN A 164 -11.22 -7.65 -30.89
C GLN A 164 -12.01 -7.21 -29.65
N THR A 165 -11.88 -7.91 -28.51
CA THR A 165 -12.48 -7.50 -27.23
C THR A 165 -11.96 -6.14 -26.82
N THR A 166 -12.87 -5.24 -26.42
CA THR A 166 -12.50 -3.88 -26.01
C THR A 166 -12.27 -3.84 -24.49
N LEU A 167 -11.09 -3.37 -24.09
CA LEU A 167 -10.60 -3.37 -22.71
C LEU A 167 -10.79 -2.01 -22.04
N PHE A 168 -10.84 -0.95 -22.85
CA PHE A 168 -11.13 0.42 -22.43
C PHE A 168 -11.78 1.17 -23.60
N ASP A 169 -12.80 1.98 -23.35
CA ASP A 169 -13.57 2.70 -24.38
C ASP A 169 -14.10 4.04 -23.86
N THR A 170 -13.49 5.15 -24.28
CA THR A 170 -13.92 6.51 -23.89
C THR A 170 -14.99 7.10 -24.81
N SER A 171 -15.55 6.35 -25.78
CA SER A 171 -16.58 6.84 -26.71
C SER A 171 -17.98 7.02 -26.10
N ILE A 172 -18.09 6.95 -24.77
CA ILE A 172 -19.23 7.48 -24.01
C ILE A 172 -19.05 8.98 -23.69
N GLY A 173 -17.82 9.51 -23.77
CA GLY A 173 -17.49 10.91 -23.50
C GLY A 173 -17.06 11.16 -22.05
N GLY A 174 -17.30 12.38 -21.56
CA GLY A 174 -17.06 12.75 -20.16
C GLY A 174 -15.60 12.85 -19.73
N LEU A 175 -14.67 13.00 -20.69
CA LEU A 175 -13.28 13.36 -20.41
C LEU A 175 -13.21 14.82 -19.93
N VAL A 176 -12.82 15.02 -18.67
CA VAL A 176 -12.67 16.33 -18.03
C VAL A 176 -11.25 16.44 -17.49
N LEU A 177 -10.57 17.54 -17.77
CA LEU A 177 -9.30 17.88 -17.09
C LEU A 177 -9.36 19.36 -16.69
N ASN A 178 -9.51 19.58 -15.39
CA ASN A 178 -9.46 20.88 -14.73
C ASN A 178 -8.46 20.77 -13.57
N ASN A 179 -7.91 21.89 -13.09
CA ASN A 179 -6.81 21.91 -12.13
C ASN A 179 -7.06 21.05 -10.87
N GLN A 180 -8.29 21.07 -10.34
CA GLN A 180 -8.71 20.25 -9.19
C GLN A 180 -9.90 19.32 -9.49
N PHE A 181 -10.15 18.98 -10.76
CA PHE A 181 -11.16 18.00 -11.15
C PHE A 181 -10.77 17.32 -12.46
N LEU A 182 -10.31 16.07 -12.37
CA LEU A 182 -10.01 15.24 -13.53
C LEU A 182 -10.99 14.06 -13.53
N GLN A 183 -11.62 13.80 -14.67
CA GLN A 183 -12.57 12.71 -14.86
C GLN A 183 -12.30 11.98 -16.17
N ILE A 184 -12.43 10.66 -16.13
CA ILE A 184 -12.53 9.82 -17.33
C ILE A 184 -13.63 8.78 -17.11
N VAL A 185 -14.29 8.40 -18.21
CA VAL A 185 -15.29 7.34 -18.23
C VAL A 185 -14.88 6.32 -19.27
N SER A 186 -14.93 5.03 -18.91
CA SER A 186 -14.80 3.92 -19.87
C SER A 186 -16.07 3.08 -19.85
N ARG A 187 -16.56 2.63 -21.01
CA ARG A 187 -17.49 1.50 -21.04
C ARG A 187 -16.82 0.22 -20.55
N LEU A 188 -17.64 -0.70 -20.05
CA LEU A 188 -17.28 -2.03 -19.55
C LEU A 188 -17.96 -3.05 -20.46
N GLN A 189 -17.18 -3.84 -21.20
CA GLN A 189 -17.73 -4.89 -22.09
C GLN A 189 -18.25 -6.13 -21.32
N SER A 190 -18.31 -6.08 -19.99
CA SER A 190 -18.76 -7.17 -19.13
C SER A 190 -19.12 -6.63 -17.74
N PRO A 191 -20.20 -7.12 -17.09
CA PRO A 191 -20.55 -6.74 -15.72
C PRO A 191 -19.73 -7.48 -14.65
N HIS A 192 -18.63 -8.14 -15.02
CA HIS A 192 -17.78 -8.94 -14.14
C HIS A 192 -16.54 -8.14 -13.72
N VAL A 193 -16.75 -7.15 -12.84
CA VAL A 193 -15.70 -6.25 -12.34
C VAL A 193 -15.35 -6.59 -10.89
N TYR A 194 -14.05 -6.50 -10.55
CA TYR A 194 -13.48 -6.85 -9.25
C TYR A 194 -12.39 -5.83 -8.85
N GLY A 195 -12.04 -5.73 -7.57
CA GLY A 195 -10.99 -4.82 -7.10
C GLY A 195 -11.53 -3.44 -6.67
N PHE A 196 -10.73 -2.38 -6.87
CA PHE A 196 -10.78 -1.10 -6.14
C PHE A 196 -10.55 -1.24 -4.62
N GLY A 197 -10.28 -0.13 -3.94
CA GLY A 197 -10.20 -0.10 -2.48
C GLY A 197 -9.46 1.11 -1.89
N GLU A 198 -9.36 1.22 -0.56
CA GLU A 198 -9.95 0.30 0.42
C GLU A 198 -11.40 0.69 0.78
N ASN A 199 -12.33 -0.25 0.60
CA ASN A 199 -13.77 -0.06 0.75
C ASN A 199 -14.42 -1.37 1.26
N ASN A 200 -15.50 -1.28 2.03
CA ASN A 200 -16.22 -2.45 2.52
C ASN A 200 -17.21 -3.01 1.47
N HIS A 201 -16.69 -3.65 0.42
CA HIS A 201 -17.51 -4.30 -0.61
C HIS A 201 -18.19 -5.57 -0.06
N LEU A 202 -19.53 -5.57 -0.04
CA LEU A 202 -20.32 -6.72 0.43
C LEU A 202 -20.17 -7.99 -0.45
N THR A 203 -19.67 -7.84 -1.68
CA THR A 203 -19.40 -8.91 -2.63
C THR A 203 -18.11 -8.64 -3.41
N LEU A 204 -17.31 -9.68 -3.65
CA LEU A 204 -16.05 -9.57 -4.40
C LEU A 204 -16.24 -9.10 -5.85
N LYS A 205 -17.37 -9.49 -6.48
CA LYS A 205 -17.84 -8.95 -7.75
C LYS A 205 -18.66 -7.68 -7.48
N HIS A 206 -18.38 -6.61 -8.22
CA HIS A 206 -19.11 -5.35 -8.16
C HIS A 206 -20.53 -5.45 -8.74
N ASN A 207 -21.46 -4.71 -8.15
CA ASN A 207 -22.77 -4.45 -8.77
C ASN A 207 -22.67 -3.23 -9.70
N VAL A 208 -22.32 -3.46 -10.96
CA VAL A 208 -22.19 -2.38 -11.97
C VAL A 208 -23.55 -1.81 -12.40
N SER A 209 -24.65 -2.54 -12.19
CA SER A 209 -25.99 -2.16 -12.66
C SER A 209 -26.65 -1.04 -11.84
N THR A 210 -26.05 -0.65 -10.70
CA THR A 210 -26.55 0.41 -9.83
C THR A 210 -25.52 1.51 -9.70
N ARG A 211 -25.94 2.77 -9.92
CA ARG A 211 -25.09 3.93 -9.64
C ARG A 211 -24.81 4.04 -8.15
N GLN A 212 -23.54 3.86 -7.78
CA GLN A 212 -23.01 4.04 -6.43
C GLN A 212 -21.63 4.69 -6.53
N ILE A 213 -21.39 5.77 -5.78
CA ILE A 213 -20.07 6.41 -5.67
C ILE A 213 -19.32 5.77 -4.50
N TRP A 214 -18.08 5.39 -4.74
CA TRP A 214 -17.16 4.81 -3.77
C TRP A 214 -15.91 5.70 -3.65
N GLY A 215 -15.64 6.21 -2.44
CA GLY A 215 -14.48 7.07 -2.20
C GLY A 215 -13.18 6.26 -2.07
N ILE A 216 -12.08 6.82 -2.57
CA ILE A 216 -10.71 6.30 -2.40
C ILE A 216 -9.81 7.44 -1.91
N PHE A 217 -9.45 7.39 -0.63
CA PHE A 217 -8.47 8.27 0.02
C PHE A 217 -8.13 7.69 1.40
N GLY A 218 -6.85 7.56 1.76
CA GLY A 218 -6.45 6.92 3.02
C GLY A 218 -7.02 7.63 4.25
N ARG A 219 -7.85 6.93 5.04
CA ARG A 219 -8.56 7.47 6.21
C ARG A 219 -8.79 6.41 7.28
N ASP A 220 -8.46 6.77 8.52
CA ASP A 220 -8.91 6.04 9.71
C ASP A 220 -10.43 6.22 9.92
N GLN A 221 -11.19 5.14 9.72
CA GLN A 221 -12.61 5.02 10.06
C GLN A 221 -13.08 3.55 10.00
N ALA A 222 -13.89 3.16 10.98
CA ALA A 222 -14.36 1.77 11.15
C ALA A 222 -15.22 1.29 9.98
N THR A 223 -15.05 0.02 9.59
CA THR A 223 -15.69 -0.63 8.41
C THR A 223 -17.22 -0.62 8.38
N THR A 224 -17.88 -0.23 9.47
CA THR A 224 -19.34 -0.11 9.62
C THR A 224 -19.88 1.31 9.54
N TRP A 225 -19.04 2.35 9.47
CA TRP A 225 -19.48 3.76 9.54
C TRP A 225 -20.38 4.17 8.37
N HIS A 226 -20.02 3.81 7.14
CA HIS A 226 -20.83 4.04 5.95
C HIS A 226 -20.40 3.07 4.82
N MET A 227 -21.36 2.42 4.16
CA MET A 227 -21.13 1.33 3.20
C MET A 227 -20.11 1.68 2.10
N ASN A 228 -20.23 2.87 1.51
CA ASN A 228 -19.40 3.30 0.36
C ASN A 228 -18.18 4.16 0.74
N ALA A 229 -17.78 4.18 2.01
CA ALA A 229 -16.70 5.04 2.47
C ALA A 229 -15.29 4.48 2.20
N ASN A 230 -14.33 5.39 2.20
CA ASN A 230 -12.89 5.18 2.04
C ASN A 230 -12.22 4.79 3.36
N HIS A 231 -11.51 3.67 3.42
CA HIS A 231 -10.73 3.22 4.58
C HIS A 231 -9.24 3.56 4.42
N TYR A 232 -8.35 2.75 5.01
CA TYR A 232 -6.95 3.08 5.26
C TYR A 232 -6.11 3.07 3.97
N GLY A 233 -6.34 2.08 3.10
CA GLY A 233 -5.65 1.88 1.83
C GLY A 233 -6.18 2.73 0.66
N THR A 234 -5.35 2.85 -0.38
CA THR A 234 -5.68 3.54 -1.63
C THR A 234 -5.25 2.65 -2.80
N HIS A 235 -6.23 2.01 -3.43
CA HIS A 235 -6.04 0.95 -4.41
C HIS A 235 -6.87 1.22 -5.69
N PRO A 236 -6.46 2.18 -6.51
CA PRO A 236 -7.12 2.52 -7.79
C PRO A 236 -6.80 1.49 -8.91
N PHE A 237 -6.92 0.20 -8.60
CA PHE A 237 -6.73 -0.92 -9.52
C PHE A 237 -7.97 -1.81 -9.53
N TYR A 238 -8.48 -2.13 -10.72
CA TYR A 238 -9.61 -3.04 -10.91
C TYR A 238 -9.34 -4.07 -12.00
N LEU A 239 -10.04 -5.21 -11.93
CA LEU A 239 -10.05 -6.28 -12.92
C LEU A 239 -11.41 -6.35 -13.62
N VAL A 240 -11.43 -6.78 -14.88
CA VAL A 240 -12.66 -7.13 -15.62
C VAL A 240 -12.48 -8.50 -16.25
N MET A 241 -13.46 -9.39 -16.06
CA MET A 241 -13.53 -10.66 -16.79
C MET A 241 -14.22 -10.45 -18.15
N GLU A 242 -13.49 -10.71 -19.22
CA GLU A 242 -13.90 -10.42 -20.60
C GLU A 242 -15.02 -11.35 -21.08
N GLN A 243 -16.05 -10.78 -21.71
CA GLN A 243 -17.02 -11.54 -22.52
C GLN A 243 -16.57 -11.53 -23.99
N ILE A 244 -16.83 -12.63 -24.71
CA ILE A 244 -16.50 -12.70 -26.15
C ILE A 244 -17.52 -11.83 -26.92
N PRO A 245 -17.09 -10.92 -27.82
CA PRO A 245 -18.02 -10.10 -28.60
C PRO A 245 -19.07 -10.93 -29.33
N ASN A 246 -20.35 -10.56 -29.18
CA ASN A 246 -21.51 -11.27 -29.73
C ASN A 246 -21.78 -12.68 -29.16
N SER A 247 -21.19 -13.05 -28.01
CA SER A 247 -21.61 -14.24 -27.25
C SER A 247 -22.65 -13.88 -26.20
N ASN A 248 -23.69 -14.72 -26.06
CA ASN A 248 -24.65 -14.57 -24.97
C ASN A 248 -24.06 -15.17 -23.69
N GLU A 249 -23.73 -14.28 -22.74
CA GLU A 249 -23.42 -14.53 -21.33
C GLU A 249 -22.19 -15.39 -20.99
N THR A 250 -21.61 -16.17 -21.90
CA THR A 250 -20.37 -16.95 -21.65
C THR A 250 -19.15 -16.03 -21.48
N PRO A 251 -18.51 -15.96 -20.29
CA PRO A 251 -17.24 -15.28 -20.14
C PRO A 251 -16.14 -16.03 -20.91
N SER A 252 -15.19 -15.30 -21.49
CA SER A 252 -14.06 -15.87 -22.23
C SER A 252 -13.03 -16.60 -21.36
N GLY A 253 -13.12 -16.46 -20.03
CA GLY A 253 -12.08 -16.82 -19.06
C GLY A 253 -10.93 -15.80 -18.97
N GLN A 254 -10.75 -14.97 -20.01
CA GLN A 254 -9.70 -13.97 -20.09
C GLN A 254 -10.02 -12.76 -19.20
N MET A 255 -8.99 -12.06 -18.74
CA MET A 255 -9.14 -10.84 -17.96
C MET A 255 -8.17 -9.75 -18.42
N HIS A 256 -8.55 -8.52 -18.11
CA HIS A 256 -7.63 -7.39 -18.06
C HIS A 256 -7.75 -6.67 -16.72
N GLY A 257 -6.67 -6.01 -16.33
CA GLY A 257 -6.60 -5.14 -15.17
C GLY A 257 -6.32 -3.72 -15.61
N VAL A 258 -6.80 -2.75 -14.86
CA VAL A 258 -6.62 -1.32 -15.11
C VAL A 258 -6.19 -0.64 -13.80
N LEU A 259 -5.04 0.01 -13.82
CA LEU A 259 -4.51 0.85 -12.74
C LEU A 259 -4.58 2.32 -13.16
N LEU A 260 -5.12 3.19 -12.31
CA LEU A 260 -4.85 4.63 -12.36
C LEU A 260 -3.73 4.97 -11.36
N LEU A 261 -2.56 5.36 -11.84
CA LEU A 261 -1.46 5.81 -11.01
C LEU A 261 -1.67 7.27 -10.58
N ASN A 262 -2.55 7.46 -9.61
CA ASN A 262 -2.82 8.74 -8.96
C ASN A 262 -3.01 8.51 -7.44
N SER A 263 -2.64 9.48 -6.62
CA SER A 263 -2.67 9.42 -5.14
C SER A 263 -3.44 10.58 -4.49
N ASN A 264 -4.04 11.47 -5.29
CA ASN A 264 -4.98 12.48 -4.80
C ASN A 264 -6.29 11.80 -4.39
N ALA A 265 -7.08 12.45 -3.53
CA ALA A 265 -8.41 11.96 -3.18
C ALA A 265 -9.26 11.78 -4.46
N MET A 266 -9.89 10.63 -4.59
CA MET A 266 -10.63 10.26 -5.78
C MET A 266 -11.89 9.46 -5.42
N ASP A 267 -12.75 9.27 -6.40
CA ASP A 267 -13.87 8.35 -6.33
C ASP A 267 -14.01 7.56 -7.64
N TYR A 268 -14.77 6.48 -7.57
CA TYR A 268 -15.28 5.81 -8.76
C TYR A 268 -16.78 5.49 -8.62
N SER A 269 -17.46 5.35 -9.75
CA SER A 269 -18.85 4.89 -9.80
C SER A 269 -19.17 4.14 -11.08
N PHE A 270 -20.06 3.16 -10.99
CA PHE A 270 -20.61 2.46 -12.15
C PHE A 270 -21.94 3.08 -12.63
N ALA A 271 -22.38 2.75 -13.85
CA ALA A 271 -23.67 3.17 -14.39
C ALA A 271 -24.40 2.03 -15.15
N PRO A 272 -25.74 2.10 -15.31
CA PRO A 272 -26.54 1.02 -15.92
C PRO A 272 -26.32 0.79 -17.42
N ASP A 273 -25.81 1.80 -18.15
CA ASP A 273 -25.07 1.57 -19.40
C ASP A 273 -23.64 1.18 -18.97
N PRO A 274 -23.24 -0.11 -18.99
CA PRO A 274 -22.13 -0.60 -18.19
C PRO A 274 -20.85 0.17 -18.46
N SER A 275 -20.45 0.96 -17.47
CA SER A 275 -19.33 1.88 -17.56
C SER A 275 -18.79 2.16 -16.17
N VAL A 276 -17.52 2.57 -16.11
CA VAL A 276 -16.85 3.05 -14.90
C VAL A 276 -16.44 4.49 -15.12
N THR A 277 -16.91 5.38 -14.23
CA THR A 277 -16.44 6.75 -14.09
C THR A 277 -15.42 6.78 -12.97
N ILE A 278 -14.27 7.44 -13.20
CA ILE A 278 -13.25 7.70 -12.17
C ILE A 278 -13.01 9.21 -12.12
N ARG A 279 -13.08 9.80 -10.91
CA ARG A 279 -12.90 11.24 -10.67
C ARG A 279 -11.82 11.47 -9.62
N THR A 280 -10.83 12.32 -9.89
CA THR A 280 -9.75 12.66 -8.94
C THR A 280 -9.52 14.16 -8.85
N ILE A 281 -9.22 14.66 -7.65
CA ILE A 281 -9.13 16.11 -7.38
C ILE A 281 -7.76 16.73 -7.71
N GLY A 282 -6.85 16.01 -8.38
CA GLY A 282 -5.53 16.54 -8.70
C GLY A 282 -4.62 15.59 -9.46
N GLY A 283 -3.37 16.04 -9.68
CA GLY A 283 -2.36 15.30 -10.45
C GLY A 283 -2.71 15.18 -11.93
N ILE A 284 -2.53 13.97 -12.47
CA ILE A 284 -2.73 13.60 -13.87
C ILE A 284 -3.54 12.30 -13.99
N LEU A 285 -3.99 11.94 -15.19
CA LEU A 285 -4.59 10.64 -15.48
C LEU A 285 -3.55 9.73 -16.15
N ASP A 286 -2.78 9.00 -15.35
CA ASP A 286 -1.77 8.04 -15.81
C ASP A 286 -2.27 6.61 -15.62
N PHE A 287 -2.61 5.93 -16.72
CA PHE A 287 -3.26 4.62 -16.70
C PHE A 287 -2.34 3.54 -17.24
N PHE A 288 -2.39 2.36 -16.60
CA PHE A 288 -1.81 1.12 -17.10
C PHE A 288 -2.91 0.09 -17.29
N ILE A 289 -2.94 -0.57 -18.45
CA ILE A 289 -3.81 -1.72 -18.73
C ILE A 289 -2.92 -2.94 -18.91
N PHE A 290 -3.23 -3.98 -18.16
CA PHE A 290 -2.57 -5.28 -18.12
C PHE A 290 -3.53 -6.31 -18.72
N LEU A 291 -3.11 -7.14 -19.66
CA LEU A 291 -3.99 -8.11 -20.31
C LEU A 291 -3.32 -9.47 -20.47
N ASP A 292 -4.06 -10.53 -20.18
CA ASP A 292 -3.61 -11.91 -20.36
C ASP A 292 -4.82 -12.84 -20.58
N PRO A 293 -4.69 -13.96 -21.31
CA PRO A 293 -5.71 -15.00 -21.30
C PRO A 293 -5.96 -15.66 -19.93
N ALA A 294 -5.01 -15.59 -18.99
CA ALA A 294 -5.11 -16.16 -17.64
C ALA A 294 -5.26 -15.07 -16.54
N PRO A 295 -6.29 -15.14 -15.67
CA PRO A 295 -6.51 -14.17 -14.57
C PRO A 295 -5.29 -13.89 -13.70
N GLU A 296 -4.56 -14.93 -13.31
CA GLU A 296 -3.43 -14.86 -12.38
C GLU A 296 -2.24 -14.11 -12.98
N GLN A 297 -2.09 -14.15 -14.32
CA GLN A 297 -1.01 -13.45 -15.00
C GLN A 297 -1.23 -11.93 -15.01
N VAL A 298 -2.48 -11.47 -15.10
CA VAL A 298 -2.82 -10.04 -14.96
C VAL A 298 -2.34 -9.48 -13.61
N ILE A 299 -2.52 -10.25 -12.52
CA ILE A 299 -2.00 -9.90 -11.18
C ILE A 299 -0.47 -10.01 -11.12
N GLN A 300 0.16 -10.95 -11.82
CA GLN A 300 1.62 -11.03 -11.92
C GLN A 300 2.22 -9.86 -12.72
N GLN A 301 1.55 -9.37 -13.77
CA GLN A 301 1.94 -8.18 -14.53
C GLN A 301 1.82 -6.91 -13.67
N TYR A 302 0.68 -6.74 -12.98
CA TYR A 302 0.45 -5.63 -12.05
C TYR A 302 1.50 -5.58 -10.93
N THR A 303 1.71 -6.69 -10.21
CA THR A 303 2.73 -6.77 -9.15
C THR A 303 4.16 -6.77 -9.68
N TRP A 304 4.41 -7.15 -10.93
CA TRP A 304 5.71 -6.94 -11.59
C TRP A 304 5.99 -5.44 -11.78
N LEU A 305 4.97 -4.62 -12.09
CA LEU A 305 5.12 -3.18 -12.33
C LEU A 305 5.32 -2.38 -11.04
N ILE A 306 4.41 -2.57 -10.06
CA ILE A 306 4.38 -1.74 -8.84
C ILE A 306 5.30 -2.24 -7.71
N GLY A 307 5.88 -3.44 -7.87
CA GLY A 307 6.64 -4.15 -6.85
C GLY A 307 5.93 -5.41 -6.39
N ARG A 308 6.65 -6.54 -6.39
CA ARG A 308 6.11 -7.81 -5.90
C ARG A 308 5.99 -7.77 -4.37
N PRO A 309 5.02 -8.50 -3.77
CA PRO A 309 5.00 -8.71 -2.32
C PRO A 309 6.35 -9.22 -1.82
N VAL A 310 6.76 -8.76 -0.64
CA VAL A 310 7.93 -9.30 0.04
C VAL A 310 7.66 -10.75 0.46
N MET A 311 8.70 -11.59 0.47
CA MET A 311 8.60 -12.92 1.08
C MET A 311 8.42 -12.74 2.61
N PRO A 312 7.32 -13.21 3.20
CA PRO A 312 7.13 -13.13 4.65
C PRO A 312 8.09 -14.10 5.37
N PRO A 313 8.61 -13.76 6.56
CA PRO A 313 9.34 -14.72 7.37
C PRO A 313 8.40 -15.82 7.87
N TYR A 314 8.86 -17.07 7.90
CA TYR A 314 7.99 -18.25 8.07
C TYR A 314 7.06 -18.18 9.30
N TRP A 315 7.57 -17.70 10.44
CA TRP A 315 6.79 -17.53 11.68
C TRP A 315 5.55 -16.61 11.53
N SER A 316 5.56 -15.69 10.56
CA SER A 316 4.44 -14.76 10.31
C SER A 316 3.27 -15.37 9.52
N LEU A 317 3.42 -16.63 9.11
CA LEU A 317 2.33 -17.47 8.60
C LEU A 317 1.58 -18.19 9.74
N GLY A 318 2.13 -18.14 10.95
CA GLY A 318 1.58 -18.76 12.16
C GLY A 318 0.41 -17.98 12.77
N PHE A 319 -0.08 -18.45 13.92
CA PHE A 319 -1.21 -17.81 14.57
C PHE A 319 -0.77 -16.64 15.47
N HIS A 320 -1.42 -15.49 15.26
CA HIS A 320 -1.10 -14.22 15.89
C HIS A 320 -2.16 -13.85 16.95
N LEU A 321 -1.75 -13.72 18.22
CA LEU A 321 -2.63 -13.31 19.32
C LEU A 321 -2.43 -11.82 19.66
N CYS A 322 -3.52 -11.05 19.61
CA CYS A 322 -3.53 -9.60 19.85
C CYS A 322 -4.81 -9.15 20.57
N ARG A 323 -4.75 -8.00 21.26
CA ARG A 323 -5.89 -7.12 21.57
C ARG A 323 -5.37 -5.73 21.92
N TRP A 324 -6.20 -4.72 21.66
CA TRP A 324 -6.09 -3.44 22.36
C TRP A 324 -6.46 -3.63 23.84
N GLY A 325 -5.69 -3.02 24.74
CA GLY A 325 -6.03 -2.94 26.16
C GLY A 325 -5.94 -4.28 26.87
N TYR A 326 -4.75 -4.90 26.93
CA TYR A 326 -4.48 -5.90 27.97
C TYR A 326 -4.44 -5.23 29.36
N GLY A 327 -3.99 -3.97 29.44
CA GLY A 327 -4.02 -3.11 30.61
C GLY A 327 -2.92 -3.36 31.65
N ASN A 328 -2.26 -4.50 31.62
CA ASN A 328 -1.01 -4.78 32.35
C ASN A 328 -0.34 -6.06 31.84
N LEU A 329 0.94 -6.21 32.15
CA LEU A 329 1.73 -7.38 31.79
C LEU A 329 1.14 -8.69 32.34
N THR A 330 0.75 -8.73 33.62
CA THR A 330 0.27 -9.96 34.26
C THR A 330 -0.91 -10.55 33.49
N HIS A 331 -1.86 -9.71 33.07
CA HIS A 331 -2.99 -10.12 32.25
C HIS A 331 -2.56 -10.61 30.85
N MET A 332 -1.58 -9.96 30.19
CA MET A 332 -1.02 -10.44 28.92
C MET A 332 -0.34 -11.81 29.09
N LYS A 333 0.50 -12.00 30.12
CA LYS A 333 1.12 -13.30 30.46
C LYS A 333 0.05 -14.37 30.70
N THR A 334 -0.97 -14.10 31.52
CA THR A 334 -2.07 -15.04 31.79
C THR A 334 -2.87 -15.40 30.53
N VAL A 335 -3.13 -14.45 29.64
CA VAL A 335 -3.85 -14.70 28.38
C VAL A 335 -2.99 -15.48 27.38
N ASN A 336 -1.68 -15.27 27.33
CA ASN A 336 -0.79 -16.09 26.50
C ASN A 336 -0.69 -17.52 27.06
N GLN A 337 -0.37 -17.66 28.35
CA GLN A 337 -0.15 -18.95 29.01
C GLN A 337 -1.36 -19.88 28.89
N ARG A 338 -2.58 -19.41 29.21
CA ARG A 338 -3.79 -20.25 29.17
C ARG A 338 -4.11 -20.81 27.78
N ASN A 339 -3.65 -20.15 26.70
CA ASN A 339 -3.81 -20.65 25.33
C ASN A 339 -2.75 -21.71 25.00
N ARG A 340 -1.50 -21.53 25.47
CA ARG A 340 -0.45 -22.55 25.39
C ARG A 340 -0.83 -23.80 26.20
N ASP A 341 -1.39 -23.63 27.40
CA ASP A 341 -1.91 -24.72 28.25
C ASP A 341 -3.06 -25.48 27.56
N ALA A 342 -3.86 -24.78 26.75
CA ALA A 342 -4.93 -25.37 25.93
C ALA A 342 -4.44 -25.97 24.60
N GLY A 343 -3.12 -25.98 24.34
CA GLY A 343 -2.53 -26.54 23.13
C GLY A 343 -2.75 -25.72 21.85
N VAL A 344 -3.11 -24.43 21.97
CA VAL A 344 -3.25 -23.53 20.82
C VAL A 344 -1.85 -23.16 20.30
N PRO A 345 -1.52 -23.42 19.02
CA PRO A 345 -0.30 -22.88 18.41
C PRO A 345 -0.37 -21.35 18.43
N ILE A 346 0.65 -20.71 18.99
CA ILE A 346 0.83 -19.25 18.98
C ILE A 346 2.30 -18.96 18.70
N ASP A 347 2.53 -18.45 17.49
CA ASP A 347 3.83 -18.04 16.99
C ASP A 347 4.15 -16.60 17.41
N VAL A 348 3.14 -15.71 17.39
CA VAL A 348 3.32 -14.29 17.72
C VAL A 348 2.30 -13.81 18.76
N GLN A 349 2.81 -13.18 19.81
CA GLN A 349 2.06 -12.36 20.74
C GLN A 349 2.30 -10.89 20.39
N TYR A 350 1.23 -10.12 20.19
CA TYR A 350 1.29 -8.68 19.98
C TYR A 350 1.01 -7.94 21.29
N ALA A 351 1.69 -6.83 21.50
CA ALA A 351 1.36 -5.84 22.53
C ALA A 351 0.92 -4.56 21.81
N ASP A 352 -0.26 -4.05 22.15
CA ASP A 352 -0.85 -2.83 21.59
C ASP A 352 -0.41 -1.59 22.41
N ILE A 353 -0.83 -0.38 22.01
CA ILE A 353 -0.36 0.92 22.54
C ILE A 353 -0.40 1.04 24.07
N ASP A 354 -1.23 0.27 24.77
CA ASP A 354 -1.29 0.26 26.23
C ASP A 354 -0.03 -0.32 26.89
N TYR A 355 0.90 -0.93 26.16
CA TYR A 355 2.24 -1.20 26.69
C TYR A 355 3.04 0.07 26.94
N MET A 356 2.78 1.17 26.22
CA MET A 356 3.65 2.36 26.19
C MET A 356 3.44 3.28 27.39
N ASP A 357 4.47 4.04 27.79
CA ASP A 357 4.34 5.13 28.76
C ASP A 357 3.40 6.20 28.16
N ALA A 358 2.12 6.15 28.54
CA ALA A 358 1.01 6.94 27.98
C ALA A 358 1.05 7.07 26.44
N ASN A 359 1.02 5.93 25.73
CA ASN A 359 0.94 5.83 24.26
C ASN A 359 2.13 6.47 23.49
N LYS A 360 3.28 6.71 24.14
CA LYS A 360 4.49 7.27 23.48
C LYS A 360 5.31 6.15 22.81
N ILE A 361 5.54 6.28 21.51
CA ILE A 361 6.41 5.34 20.76
C ILE A 361 7.82 5.23 21.39
N PHE A 362 8.41 4.03 21.30
CA PHE A 362 9.70 3.68 21.91
C PHE A 362 9.80 3.83 23.44
N THR A 363 8.66 3.79 24.14
CA THR A 363 8.57 3.73 25.61
C THR A 363 7.74 2.54 26.06
N ILE A 364 7.79 2.22 27.36
CA ILE A 364 6.98 1.16 27.97
C ILE A 364 6.54 1.60 29.38
N ASP A 365 5.31 1.29 29.80
CA ASP A 365 4.67 1.77 31.04
C ASP A 365 5.35 1.20 32.31
N PRO A 366 6.04 2.05 33.11
CA PRO A 366 6.87 1.61 34.23
C PRO A 366 6.08 1.09 35.46
N ILE A 367 4.74 1.11 35.41
CA ILE A 367 3.84 0.65 36.47
C ILE A 367 3.09 -0.61 36.00
N ASN A 368 2.32 -0.50 34.92
CA ASN A 368 1.38 -1.54 34.49
C ASN A 368 2.07 -2.68 33.74
N TYR A 369 3.13 -2.37 33.00
CA TYR A 369 3.84 -3.37 32.21
C TYR A 369 5.18 -3.79 32.82
N ARG A 370 5.63 -3.13 33.89
CA ARG A 370 6.89 -3.47 34.56
C ARG A 370 6.83 -4.85 35.20
N ASP A 371 7.87 -5.64 34.96
CA ASP A 371 8.06 -6.88 35.69
C ASP A 371 8.61 -6.61 37.11
N SER A 372 8.01 -7.22 38.12
CA SER A 372 8.24 -6.90 39.54
C SER A 372 9.69 -7.08 40.00
N ASN A 373 10.48 -7.89 39.29
CA ASN A 373 11.87 -8.15 39.62
C ASN A 373 12.86 -7.19 38.90
N GLY A 374 12.33 -6.22 38.14
CA GLY A 374 13.07 -5.21 37.37
C GLY A 374 13.33 -5.57 35.89
N ASN A 375 12.52 -6.51 35.40
CA ASN A 375 12.75 -7.50 34.35
C ASN A 375 12.87 -7.10 32.84
N ALA A 376 12.42 -8.01 31.93
CA ALA A 376 12.37 -8.13 30.43
C ALA A 376 13.12 -9.28 29.60
N GLU A 377 12.61 -10.48 29.28
CA GLU A 377 13.45 -11.61 28.70
C GLU A 377 13.18 -11.82 27.20
N GLY A 378 14.18 -12.22 26.40
CA GLY A 378 13.99 -12.38 24.95
C GLY A 378 14.88 -13.45 24.31
N ASP A 379 14.50 -13.90 23.12
CA ASP A 379 15.17 -14.98 22.39
C ASP A 379 15.33 -14.69 20.89
N LEU A 380 16.29 -15.38 20.27
CA LEU A 380 16.58 -15.31 18.83
C LEU A 380 16.61 -16.73 18.28
N PHE A 381 15.55 -17.10 17.55
CA PHE A 381 15.56 -18.23 16.62
C PHE A 381 16.08 -17.74 15.26
N TYR A 382 16.93 -18.53 14.60
CA TYR A 382 17.47 -18.21 13.27
C TYR A 382 17.78 -19.49 12.48
N ASP A 383 17.29 -19.57 11.25
CA ASP A 383 17.56 -20.64 10.28
C ASP A 383 17.79 -20.04 8.87
N ASP A 384 17.47 -20.79 7.79
CA ASP A 384 17.59 -20.30 6.42
C ASP A 384 16.35 -19.52 5.92
N GLY A 385 15.21 -19.62 6.62
CA GLY A 385 13.92 -19.05 6.20
C GLY A 385 13.26 -19.73 4.99
N GLU A 386 13.78 -20.86 4.50
CA GLU A 386 13.27 -21.60 3.34
C GLU A 386 12.88 -23.05 3.68
N THR A 387 13.60 -23.69 4.60
CA THR A 387 13.39 -25.09 5.01
C THR A 387 12.24 -25.20 6.01
N ILE A 388 11.31 -26.14 5.79
CA ILE A 388 10.06 -26.24 6.56
C ILE A 388 10.13 -27.17 7.78
N ASP A 389 11.21 -27.93 7.93
CA ASP A 389 11.43 -28.92 8.99
C ASP A 389 12.73 -28.62 9.78
N THR A 390 13.11 -27.34 9.92
CA THR A 390 14.35 -26.93 10.60
C THR A 390 14.37 -27.35 12.07
N ILE A 391 13.22 -27.33 12.74
CA ILE A 391 13.05 -27.72 14.15
C ILE A 391 13.25 -29.25 14.31
N GLU A 392 12.58 -30.04 13.48
CA GLU A 392 12.62 -31.51 13.45
C GLU A 392 14.01 -32.04 13.06
N THR A 393 14.61 -31.48 12.02
CA THR A 393 16.00 -31.77 11.61
C THR A 393 17.03 -31.18 12.56
N ASN A 394 16.60 -30.26 13.44
CA ASN A 394 17.44 -29.60 14.45
C ASN A 394 18.63 -28.87 13.80
N THR A 395 18.36 -28.12 12.72
CA THR A 395 19.33 -27.41 11.85
C THR A 395 19.40 -25.89 12.11
N TYR A 396 18.70 -25.41 13.13
CA TYR A 396 18.59 -23.99 13.50
C TYR A 396 19.66 -23.52 14.52
N PHE A 397 19.72 -22.20 14.69
CA PHE A 397 20.32 -21.53 15.84
C PHE A 397 19.24 -21.02 16.78
N TYR A 398 19.49 -21.12 18.08
CA TYR A 398 18.61 -20.58 19.11
C TYR A 398 19.44 -20.06 20.29
N ALA A 399 19.28 -18.78 20.61
CA ALA A 399 19.91 -18.15 21.76
C ALA A 399 18.90 -17.36 22.59
N ILE A 400 19.09 -17.38 23.91
CA ILE A 400 18.28 -16.64 24.88
C ILE A 400 19.12 -15.50 25.46
N TYR A 401 18.50 -14.34 25.62
CA TYR A 401 19.11 -13.11 26.11
C TYR A 401 18.44 -12.68 27.41
N LYS A 402 19.26 -12.49 28.45
CA LYS A 402 18.81 -12.26 29.83
C LYS A 402 19.66 -11.17 30.46
N TRP A 403 19.16 -9.95 30.54
CA TRP A 403 19.72 -8.94 31.46
C TRP A 403 19.13 -9.07 32.87
N SER A 404 19.63 -8.30 33.82
CA SER A 404 19.06 -8.16 35.16
C SER A 404 19.42 -6.79 35.71
N SER A 405 18.44 -6.01 36.15
CA SER A 405 18.70 -4.70 36.76
C SER A 405 19.46 -4.83 38.10
N GLN A 406 19.15 -5.85 38.90
CA GLN A 406 19.82 -6.16 40.16
C GLN A 406 21.31 -6.49 39.96
N CYS A 407 21.63 -7.36 39.00
CA CYS A 407 23.02 -7.76 38.72
C CYS A 407 23.77 -6.75 37.83
N ARG A 408 23.03 -5.91 37.08
CA ARG A 408 23.54 -5.03 36.00
C ARG A 408 24.33 -5.79 34.93
N GLN A 409 23.83 -6.95 34.50
CA GLN A 409 24.46 -7.81 33.49
C GLN A 409 23.48 -8.19 32.41
N LEU A 410 23.93 -8.29 31.14
CA LEU A 410 23.24 -8.91 30.00
C LEU A 410 23.98 -10.18 29.60
N LYS A 411 23.36 -11.34 29.79
CA LYS A 411 23.84 -12.64 29.32
C LYS A 411 23.24 -12.96 27.95
N ILE A 412 24.07 -13.52 27.08
CA ILE A 412 23.70 -14.07 25.78
C ILE A 412 24.07 -15.56 25.83
N GLU A 413 23.07 -16.43 25.86
CA GLU A 413 23.19 -17.86 26.11
C GLU A 413 22.69 -18.65 24.89
N ILE A 414 23.60 -19.23 24.11
CA ILE A 414 23.27 -20.05 22.95
C ILE A 414 22.85 -21.44 23.45
N ILE A 415 21.63 -21.83 23.08
CA ILE A 415 21.00 -23.10 23.44
C ILE A 415 21.13 -24.12 22.30
N LYS A 416 21.13 -23.64 21.04
CA LYS A 416 21.35 -24.42 19.82
C LYS A 416 22.24 -23.64 18.86
N ASN A 417 23.24 -24.31 18.29
CA ASN A 417 24.21 -23.69 17.37
C ASN A 417 24.42 -24.56 16.13
N ASN A 418 23.34 -25.11 15.59
CA ASN A 418 23.39 -26.10 14.51
C ASN A 418 23.32 -25.46 13.12
N TYR A 419 22.95 -24.19 13.03
CA TYR A 419 23.01 -23.41 11.80
C TYR A 419 24.44 -22.89 11.56
N ALA A 420 25.21 -23.57 10.71
CA ALA A 420 26.65 -23.34 10.54
C ALA A 420 27.02 -21.88 10.17
N GLN A 421 26.14 -21.15 9.47
CA GLN A 421 26.43 -19.78 9.02
C GLN A 421 26.56 -18.77 10.17
N MET A 422 26.03 -19.06 11.38
CA MET A 422 26.14 -18.17 12.55
C MET A 422 27.59 -17.88 12.94
N SER A 423 28.51 -18.81 12.66
CA SER A 423 29.95 -18.62 12.89
C SER A 423 30.58 -17.50 12.06
N ASN A 424 29.93 -17.09 10.95
CA ASN A 424 30.34 -15.99 10.09
C ASN A 424 29.69 -14.64 10.47
N LEU A 425 28.72 -14.62 11.40
CA LEU A 425 27.99 -13.42 11.78
C LEU A 425 28.64 -12.75 13.00
N ILE A 426 28.97 -11.47 12.85
CA ILE A 426 29.57 -10.66 13.91
C ILE A 426 28.53 -9.66 14.43
N LEU A 427 28.20 -9.74 15.72
CA LEU A 427 27.51 -8.69 16.46
C LEU A 427 28.47 -7.51 16.65
N ASN A 428 28.27 -6.45 15.87
CA ASN A 428 29.13 -5.26 15.90
C ASN A 428 28.58 -4.15 16.81
N SER A 429 27.25 -4.03 16.94
CA SER A 429 26.63 -3.05 17.84
C SER A 429 25.35 -3.53 18.53
N LEU A 430 25.12 -2.98 19.72
CA LEU A 430 23.91 -3.12 20.55
C LEU A 430 23.29 -1.73 20.78
N THR A 431 22.02 -1.53 20.40
CA THR A 431 21.28 -0.29 20.66
C THR A 431 20.22 -0.51 21.73
N PHE A 432 20.28 0.26 22.82
CA PHE A 432 19.34 0.23 23.95
C PHE A 432 18.44 1.47 23.93
N TYR A 433 17.15 1.30 24.20
CA TYR A 433 16.13 2.36 24.10
C TYR A 433 15.45 2.62 25.45
N GLY A 434 15.16 3.89 25.74
CA GLY A 434 14.38 4.32 26.93
C GLY A 434 15.19 4.41 28.23
N LEU A 435 16.53 4.52 28.14
CA LEU A 435 17.40 4.63 29.32
C LEU A 435 17.29 6.03 29.95
N ARG A 436 16.75 6.09 31.18
CA ARG A 436 16.65 7.36 31.94
C ARG A 436 17.94 7.78 32.63
N GLU A 437 18.83 6.82 32.93
CA GLU A 437 20.22 7.05 33.34
C GLU A 437 21.17 6.28 32.43
N VAL A 438 22.37 6.82 32.17
CA VAL A 438 23.24 6.34 31.07
C VAL A 438 24.68 6.15 31.55
N SER A 439 25.02 4.94 32.00
CA SER A 439 26.42 4.61 32.34
C SER A 439 27.32 4.66 31.09
N SER A 440 28.53 5.19 31.25
CA SER A 440 29.60 5.17 30.23
C SER A 440 30.43 3.88 30.25
N ASN A 441 30.21 3.01 31.24
CA ASN A 441 31.16 1.96 31.61
C ASN A 441 30.55 0.57 31.43
N ILE A 442 30.63 0.04 30.21
CA ILE A 442 30.20 -1.31 29.86
C ILE A 442 31.42 -2.21 29.63
N ILE A 443 31.47 -3.32 30.35
CA ILE A 443 32.51 -4.35 30.24
C ILE A 443 31.97 -5.53 29.45
N VAL A 444 32.74 -6.00 28.47
CA VAL A 444 32.47 -7.20 27.67
C VAL A 444 33.75 -8.01 27.59
N ASN A 445 33.70 -9.31 27.90
CA ASN A 445 34.90 -10.19 27.91
C ASN A 445 36.08 -9.57 28.69
N SER A 446 35.79 -8.99 29.86
CA SER A 446 36.75 -8.32 30.75
C SER A 446 37.43 -7.05 30.18
N LYS A 447 36.91 -6.50 29.07
CA LYS A 447 37.38 -5.27 28.42
C LYS A 447 36.28 -4.20 28.42
N GLN A 448 36.62 -2.94 28.70
CA GLN A 448 35.68 -1.83 28.53
C GLN A 448 35.46 -1.51 27.04
N ILE A 449 34.20 -1.35 26.63
CA ILE A 449 33.80 -1.06 25.25
C ILE A 449 33.29 0.39 25.14
N PRO A 450 33.57 1.12 24.04
CA PRO A 450 33.04 2.47 23.82
C PRO A 450 31.52 2.51 23.75
N VAL A 451 30.93 3.57 24.32
CA VAL A 451 29.49 3.81 24.35
C VAL A 451 29.19 5.17 23.72
N ILE A 452 28.36 5.18 22.67
CA ILE A 452 27.77 6.39 22.09
C ILE A 452 26.45 6.67 22.82
N GLN A 453 26.26 7.91 23.27
CA GLN A 453 25.07 8.34 24.01
C GLN A 453 24.29 9.38 23.21
N LYS A 454 22.97 9.17 23.04
CA LYS A 454 22.04 10.10 22.39
C LYS A 454 21.08 10.65 23.43
N SER A 455 21.56 11.61 24.21
CA SER A 455 20.87 12.17 25.40
C SER A 455 19.48 12.75 25.10
N GLN A 456 19.27 13.30 23.91
CA GLN A 456 17.98 13.85 23.48
C GLN A 456 16.89 12.77 23.25
N THR A 457 17.28 11.51 23.06
CA THR A 457 16.34 10.42 22.68
C THR A 457 16.36 9.23 23.64
N GLN A 458 17.10 9.31 24.75
CA GLN A 458 17.28 8.19 25.71
C GLN A 458 17.81 6.89 25.04
N ILE A 459 18.62 7.03 24.00
CA ILE A 459 19.25 5.91 23.27
C ILE A 459 20.74 5.81 23.64
N MET A 460 21.19 4.57 23.86
CA MET A 460 22.60 4.21 24.04
C MET A 460 23.00 3.21 22.95
N GLU A 461 24.15 3.43 22.32
CA GLU A 461 24.71 2.56 21.29
C GLU A 461 26.09 2.08 21.71
N VAL A 462 26.23 0.78 21.96
CA VAL A 462 27.52 0.13 22.22
C VAL A 462 28.04 -0.41 20.90
N ILE A 463 29.22 0.04 20.47
CA ILE A 463 29.74 -0.20 19.11
C ILE A 463 31.15 -0.79 19.12
N GLY A 464 31.55 -1.44 18.02
CA GLY A 464 32.86 -2.07 17.91
C GLY A 464 33.00 -3.32 18.80
N LEU A 465 31.88 -4.02 19.02
CA LEU A 465 31.79 -5.20 19.89
C LEU A 465 32.62 -6.37 19.34
N GLY A 466 32.58 -6.60 18.02
CA GLY A 466 33.38 -7.63 17.35
C GLY A 466 33.08 -9.06 17.81
N LEU A 467 31.88 -9.33 18.30
CA LEU A 467 31.49 -10.59 18.94
C LEU A 467 30.96 -11.59 17.91
N SER A 468 31.42 -12.84 17.92
CA SER A 468 30.85 -13.89 17.05
C SER A 468 29.49 -14.35 17.59
N MET A 469 28.46 -14.34 16.76
CA MET A 469 27.12 -14.82 17.14
C MET A 469 27.09 -16.29 17.55
N SER A 470 28.15 -17.07 17.30
CA SER A 470 28.28 -18.47 17.69
C SER A 470 29.00 -18.68 19.04
N THR A 471 29.04 -17.69 19.94
CA THR A 471 29.65 -17.78 21.28
C THR A 471 28.80 -17.08 22.35
N ASN A 472 28.79 -17.62 23.58
CA ASN A 472 28.08 -17.02 24.72
C ASN A 472 28.83 -15.80 25.27
N TYR A 473 28.09 -14.78 25.73
CA TYR A 473 28.68 -13.55 26.29
C TYR A 473 27.99 -13.08 27.56
N THR A 474 28.70 -12.23 28.31
CA THR A 474 28.13 -11.44 29.39
C THR A 474 28.68 -10.02 29.32
N LEU A 475 27.76 -9.05 29.25
CA LEU A 475 28.04 -7.62 29.26
C LEU A 475 27.64 -7.07 30.63
N ILE A 476 28.47 -6.23 31.26
CA ILE A 476 28.29 -5.76 32.64
C ILE A 476 28.35 -4.23 32.68
N TRP A 477 27.36 -3.59 33.32
CA TRP A 477 27.27 -2.14 33.47
C TRP A 477 27.79 -1.74 34.86
N LEU A 478 28.92 -1.04 34.89
CA LEU A 478 29.50 -0.49 36.11
C LEU A 478 28.83 0.84 36.46
N GLN A 479 28.69 1.12 37.76
CA GLN A 479 28.34 2.45 38.27
C GLN A 479 29.55 3.39 38.23
N GLN A 480 29.31 4.67 38.50
CA GLN A 480 30.36 5.67 38.59
C GLN A 480 31.29 5.34 39.77
N ASN A 481 32.58 5.18 39.49
CA ASN A 481 33.65 4.75 40.41
C ASN A 481 33.70 3.25 40.78
N GLU A 482 32.91 2.37 40.15
CA GLU A 482 33.11 0.92 40.27
C GLU A 482 34.27 0.41 39.39
N THR A 483 35.05 -0.54 39.91
CA THR A 483 36.13 -1.23 39.18
C THR A 483 35.76 -2.70 38.96
N TRP A 484 35.87 -3.18 37.72
CA TRP A 484 35.56 -4.58 37.37
C TRP A 484 36.45 -5.60 38.08
N SER A 485 35.87 -6.74 38.48
CA SER A 485 36.57 -7.92 38.97
C SER A 485 36.13 -9.21 38.26
N SER A 486 36.97 -10.23 38.28
CA SER A 486 36.64 -11.57 37.73
C SER A 486 35.52 -12.29 38.50
N ASN A 487 35.21 -11.85 39.72
CA ASN A 487 34.11 -12.40 40.51
C ASN A 487 32.74 -11.93 39.99
N ASP A 488 32.67 -10.75 39.37
CA ASP A 488 31.41 -10.18 38.88
C ASP A 488 30.81 -11.04 37.76
N GLN A 489 31.64 -11.61 36.88
CA GLN A 489 31.21 -12.55 35.82
C GLN A 489 30.58 -13.83 36.36
N ASN A 490 30.93 -14.27 37.57
CA ASN A 490 30.59 -15.59 38.12
C ASN A 490 29.76 -15.52 39.40
N ASN A 491 29.15 -14.37 39.71
CA ASN A 491 28.33 -14.20 40.91
C ASN A 491 27.18 -15.23 40.94
N ALA A 492 27.19 -16.11 41.93
CA ALA A 492 26.19 -17.18 42.07
C ALA A 492 24.77 -16.64 42.29
N ALA A 493 24.61 -15.44 42.87
CA ALA A 493 23.33 -14.75 42.97
C ALA A 493 22.80 -14.21 41.62
N CYS A 494 23.59 -14.32 40.55
CA CYS A 494 23.22 -13.98 39.17
C CYS A 494 23.15 -15.23 38.26
N ASN A 495 23.23 -16.45 38.83
CA ASN A 495 23.16 -17.73 38.13
C ASN A 495 21.81 -18.42 38.39
N TRP A 496 20.74 -17.75 37.97
CA TRP A 496 19.36 -18.19 38.12
C TRP A 496 19.04 -19.39 37.21
N LYS A 497 18.33 -20.40 37.75
CA LYS A 497 17.58 -21.35 36.91
C LYS A 497 16.30 -20.67 36.43
N SER A 498 15.93 -20.88 35.17
CA SER A 498 14.73 -20.27 34.59
C SER A 498 13.43 -20.90 35.13
N THR A 499 12.87 -20.27 36.15
CA THR A 499 11.48 -19.82 36.09
C THR A 499 11.55 -18.32 35.79
N TYR A 500 10.84 -17.86 34.75
CA TYR A 500 10.96 -16.50 34.17
C TYR A 500 11.25 -15.38 35.19
N THR A 501 12.15 -14.46 34.83
CA THR A 501 12.14 -12.99 35.09
C THR A 501 13.53 -12.32 35.26
N THR A 502 14.12 -11.57 34.30
CA THR A 502 13.86 -11.44 32.84
C THR A 502 15.11 -10.91 31.97
N SER A 503 15.65 -9.71 31.57
CA SER A 503 15.60 -8.17 31.47
C SER A 503 16.33 -7.66 30.15
N PRO A 504 16.26 -6.42 29.49
CA PRO A 504 15.66 -5.05 29.70
C PRO A 504 14.63 -4.56 28.59
N THR A 505 14.20 -3.29 28.56
CA THR A 505 13.17 -2.72 27.63
C THR A 505 13.20 -3.15 26.15
N SER A 506 14.31 -2.95 25.42
CA SER A 506 14.52 -3.50 24.07
C SER A 506 15.99 -3.36 23.64
N ILE A 507 16.44 -4.21 22.72
CA ILE A 507 17.80 -4.15 22.16
C ILE A 507 17.75 -4.38 20.65
N SER A 508 18.34 -3.47 19.87
CA SER A 508 18.66 -3.76 18.46
C SER A 508 20.07 -4.33 18.34
N LEU A 509 20.19 -5.56 17.84
CA LEU A 509 21.42 -6.16 17.36
C LEU A 509 21.69 -5.68 15.94
N ARG A 510 22.91 -5.25 15.62
CA ARG A 510 23.34 -5.06 14.22
C ARG A 510 24.53 -5.94 13.91
N SER A 511 24.41 -6.75 12.85
CA SER A 511 25.53 -7.51 12.30
C SER A 511 25.94 -7.00 10.92
N GLU A 512 27.23 -7.13 10.64
CA GLU A 512 27.84 -6.76 9.37
C GLU A 512 28.56 -7.99 8.82
N SER A 513 28.16 -8.45 7.63
CA SER A 513 28.80 -9.56 6.92
C SER A 513 29.78 -8.99 5.88
N PRO A 514 31.05 -9.44 5.86
CA PRO A 514 31.96 -9.15 4.76
C PRO A 514 31.72 -10.05 3.53
N TYR A 515 30.79 -11.02 3.61
CA TYR A 515 30.47 -11.95 2.53
C TYR A 515 29.15 -11.61 1.85
N THR A 516 29.24 -11.22 0.58
CA THR A 516 28.11 -10.95 -0.32
C THR A 516 27.41 -12.25 -0.72
N ILE A 517 26.53 -12.76 0.14
CA ILE A 517 25.52 -13.74 -0.27
C ILE A 517 24.47 -12.97 -1.09
N TYR A 518 24.26 -13.40 -2.35
CA TYR A 518 23.38 -12.71 -3.31
C TYR A 518 21.88 -12.95 -3.05
N SER A 519 21.40 -12.61 -1.85
CA SER A 519 19.97 -12.32 -1.66
C SER A 519 19.62 -11.00 -2.34
N LYS A 520 18.59 -10.98 -3.18
CA LYS A 520 18.13 -9.78 -3.89
C LYS A 520 17.27 -8.88 -2.99
N ASN A 521 17.88 -8.32 -1.94
CA ASN A 521 17.57 -6.99 -1.37
C ASN A 521 18.57 -6.66 -0.26
N THR A 522 19.12 -5.44 -0.27
CA THR A 522 20.23 -5.03 0.61
C THR A 522 19.75 -4.72 2.03
N PHE A 523 19.64 -5.74 2.87
CA PHE A 523 19.35 -5.57 4.30
C PHE A 523 20.64 -5.60 5.15
N PHE A 524 20.92 -4.48 5.84
CA PHE A 524 21.74 -4.54 7.05
C PHE A 524 20.95 -5.29 8.12
N TYR A 525 21.36 -6.51 8.47
CA TYR A 525 20.71 -7.34 9.49
C TYR A 525 20.68 -6.60 10.84
N SER A 526 19.51 -6.04 11.13
CA SER A 526 19.22 -5.19 12.28
C SER A 526 18.08 -5.83 13.06
N PHE A 527 18.39 -6.81 13.90
CA PHE A 527 17.39 -7.55 14.67
C PHE A 527 16.98 -6.71 15.88
N ILE A 528 15.76 -6.17 15.87
CA ILE A 528 15.18 -5.57 17.08
C ILE A 528 14.63 -6.71 17.92
N LEU A 529 15.43 -7.16 18.89
CA LEU A 529 14.92 -8.00 19.96
C LEU A 529 14.07 -7.12 20.89
N PHE A 530 12.76 -7.33 20.80
CA PHE A 530 11.82 -6.88 21.82
C PHE A 530 11.87 -7.86 22.98
N PHE A 531 12.76 -7.58 23.92
CA PHE A 531 12.87 -8.27 25.19
C PHE A 531 11.55 -8.07 25.97
N TYR A 532 10.90 -9.17 26.35
CA TYR A 532 9.61 -9.15 27.01
C TYR A 532 9.75 -8.73 28.49
N ASN A 533 9.71 -7.40 28.73
CA ASN A 533 9.20 -6.68 29.93
C ASN A 533 10.07 -5.78 30.86
N LEU A 534 10.50 -4.59 30.36
CA LEU A 534 10.73 -3.33 31.11
C LEU A 534 11.71 -3.19 32.29
N LEU A 535 12.34 -2.01 32.29
CA LEU A 535 12.97 -1.40 33.46
C LEU A 535 12.03 -0.48 34.26
N TYR A 536 12.01 -0.74 35.56
CA TYR A 536 12.75 0.09 36.52
C TYR A 536 13.53 -0.83 37.47
#